data_AF-A0A7J6QWH7-F1
#
_entry.id   AF-A0A7J6QWH7-F1
#
_cell.length_a   1.000
_cell.length_b   1.000
_cell.length_c   1.000
_cell.angle_alpha   90.00
_cell.angle_beta   90.00
_cell.angle_gamma   90.00
#
_symmetry.space_group_name_H-M   'P 1'
#
loop_
_entity.id
_entity.type
_entity.pdbx_description
1 polymer ?
#
loop_
_entity_poly.entity_id
_entity_poly.type
_entity_poly.pdbx_seq_one_letter_code
_entity_poly.pdbx_strand_id
1 'polypeptide(L)'
;WPASREEATRRIGELENIIADKSHALAGFDRFIRDEARGLVEPIRMGGNSRIEEWKLFCIKERNIYATLNLFEGDVTLRCDCWYPTKDEDSIRRVLAESDYPASAMLVTDIAKPRGAPPTYTKTNEFTAAFQALVDTYGIPRYQEFNAGVVSIITFPFMFGIMYGDVGHGTLITCFALWALSNAKKWKYSDDGMQQGLVYARYLLLFM
;
A
#
# COMPACT_ATOMS: atom_id res chain seq x y z
N TRP A 1 4.23 37.68 45.21
CA TRP A 1 5.12 38.83 45.02
C TRP A 1 5.83 39.10 46.34
N PRO A 2 7.18 39.16 46.36
CA PRO A 2 7.94 39.35 47.60
C PRO A 2 7.65 40.73 48.22
N ALA A 3 7.64 40.80 49.56
CA ALA A 3 7.29 42.02 50.29
C ALA A 3 8.49 42.93 50.55
N SER A 4 9.72 42.41 50.45
CA SER A 4 10.98 43.15 50.65
C SER A 4 11.99 42.88 49.54
N ARG A 5 12.93 43.82 49.34
CA ARG A 5 13.97 43.72 48.30
C ARG A 5 14.92 42.53 48.52
N GLU A 6 15.26 42.24 49.77
CA GLU A 6 16.16 41.12 50.13
C GLU A 6 15.50 39.76 49.88
N GLU A 7 14.21 39.63 50.22
CA GLU A 7 13.44 38.42 49.94
C GLU A 7 13.25 38.20 48.43
N ALA A 8 13.08 39.28 47.67
CA ALA A 8 13.05 39.22 46.21
C ALA A 8 14.36 38.70 45.62
N THR A 9 15.51 39.20 46.10
CA THR A 9 16.83 38.73 45.63
C THR A 9 17.11 37.28 45.98
N ARG A 10 16.71 36.82 47.17
CA ARG A 10 16.86 35.40 47.55
C ARG A 10 15.99 34.50 46.68
N ARG A 11 14.75 34.90 46.43
CA ARG A 11 13.80 34.16 45.61
C ARG A 11 14.21 34.10 44.14
N ILE A 12 14.84 35.15 43.61
CA ILE A 12 15.41 35.13 42.25
C ILE A 12 16.53 34.08 42.16
N GLY A 13 17.46 34.03 43.12
CA GLY A 13 18.52 33.01 43.13
C GLY A 13 17.99 31.58 43.28
N GLU A 14 16.97 31.38 44.12
CA GLU A 14 16.27 30.08 44.24
C GLU A 14 15.61 29.68 42.91
N LEU A 15 14.94 30.62 42.24
CA LEU A 15 14.30 30.37 40.95
C LEU A 15 15.32 30.10 39.83
N GLU A 16 16.45 30.79 39.82
CA GLU A 16 17.55 30.56 38.87
C GLU A 16 18.13 29.15 39.02
N ASN A 17 18.36 28.69 40.25
CA ASN A 17 18.79 27.31 40.51
C ASN A 17 17.73 26.28 40.05
N ILE A 18 16.45 26.52 40.35
CA ILE A 18 15.36 25.66 39.91
C ILE A 18 15.28 25.63 38.37
N ILE A 19 15.48 26.76 37.69
CA ILE A 19 15.50 26.83 36.23
C ILE A 19 16.70 26.06 35.68
N ALA A 20 17.88 26.18 36.30
CA ALA A 20 19.07 25.45 35.90
C ALA A 20 18.85 23.93 36.02
N ASP A 21 18.36 23.45 37.17
CA ASP A 21 18.08 22.03 37.41
C ASP A 21 17.02 21.49 36.44
N LYS A 22 15.94 22.24 36.23
CA LYS A 22 14.89 21.87 35.26
C LYS A 22 15.40 21.85 33.82
N SER A 23 16.26 22.79 33.44
CA SER A 23 16.84 22.82 32.10
C SER A 23 17.76 21.63 31.85
N HIS A 24 18.54 21.23 32.87
CA HIS A 24 19.39 20.04 32.82
C HIS A 24 18.55 18.75 32.74
N ALA A 25 17.50 18.63 33.55
CA ALA A 25 16.58 17.50 33.51
C ALA A 25 15.87 17.39 32.14
N LEU A 26 15.43 18.51 31.58
CA LEU A 26 14.81 18.55 30.25
C LEU A 26 15.80 18.12 29.17
N ALA A 27 17.03 18.62 29.20
CA ALA A 27 18.07 18.22 28.26
C ALA A 27 18.40 16.72 28.35
N GLY A 28 18.37 16.14 29.56
CA GLY A 28 18.52 14.69 29.76
C GLY A 28 17.37 13.90 29.15
N PHE A 29 16.13 14.34 29.37
CA PHE A 29 14.94 13.71 28.81
C PHE A 29 14.91 13.78 27.28
N ASP A 30 15.25 14.93 26.69
CA ASP A 30 15.32 15.10 25.23
C ASP A 30 16.33 14.15 24.58
N ARG A 31 17.48 13.91 25.23
CA ARG A 31 18.46 12.93 24.74
C ARG A 31 17.89 11.52 24.79
N PHE A 32 17.28 11.14 25.91
CA PHE A 32 16.65 9.84 26.07
C PHE A 32 15.59 9.58 24.98
N ILE A 33 14.69 10.54 24.74
CA ILE A 33 13.65 10.41 23.71
C ILE A 33 14.26 10.31 22.31
N ARG A 34 15.32 11.07 22.01
CA ARG A 34 16.00 11.00 20.70
C ARG A 34 16.70 9.66 20.48
N ASP A 35 17.28 9.08 21.53
CA ASP A 35 17.96 7.79 21.44
C ASP A 35 16.95 6.65 21.27
N GLU A 36 15.83 6.68 22.00
CA GLU A 36 14.71 5.75 21.79
C GLU A 36 14.13 5.88 20.37
N ALA A 37 13.87 7.11 19.91
CA ALA A 37 13.38 7.36 18.56
C ALA A 37 14.35 6.83 17.49
N ARG A 38 15.67 6.97 17.72
CA ARG A 38 16.68 6.41 16.83
C ARG A 38 16.61 4.89 16.79
N GLY A 39 16.50 4.23 17.94
CA GLY A 39 16.37 2.77 18.03
C GLY A 39 15.12 2.21 17.31
N LEU A 40 14.06 3.00 17.18
CA LEU A 40 12.86 2.63 16.42
C LEU A 40 13.00 2.81 14.90
N VAL A 41 13.81 3.78 14.47
CA VAL A 41 14.06 4.09 13.06
C VAL A 41 15.18 3.24 12.48
N GLU A 42 16.13 2.80 13.31
CA GLU A 42 17.24 1.96 12.88
C GLU A 42 16.73 0.62 12.29
N PRO A 43 17.29 0.20 11.14
CA PRO A 43 16.89 -1.05 10.51
C PRO A 43 17.48 -2.24 11.27
N ILE A 44 16.67 -3.28 11.49
CA ILE A 44 17.09 -4.49 12.21
C ILE A 44 18.07 -5.33 11.38
N ARG A 45 17.99 -5.22 10.05
CA ARG A 45 18.83 -5.94 9.08
C ARG A 45 19.47 -4.94 8.12
N MET A 46 20.65 -5.27 7.59
CA MET A 46 21.34 -4.41 6.62
C MET A 46 20.49 -4.29 5.34
N GLY A 47 20.02 -3.08 5.04
CA GLY A 47 19.08 -2.83 3.93
C GLY A 47 17.62 -3.26 4.19
N GLY A 48 17.26 -3.56 5.43
CA GLY A 48 15.90 -3.85 5.86
C GLY A 48 15.09 -2.60 6.22
N ASN A 49 13.83 -2.82 6.59
CA ASN A 49 12.92 -1.75 7.03
C ASN A 49 13.26 -1.29 8.45
N SER A 50 12.77 -0.11 8.83
CA SER A 50 12.85 0.37 10.21
C SER A 50 12.04 -0.54 11.15
N ARG A 51 12.47 -0.66 12.41
CA ARG A 51 11.78 -1.48 13.41
C ARG A 51 10.30 -1.13 13.57
N ILE A 52 9.96 0.16 13.52
CA ILE A 52 8.57 0.63 13.57
C ILE A 52 7.74 0.15 12.37
N GLU A 53 8.35 0.08 11.18
CA GLU A 53 7.66 -0.39 9.98
C GLU A 53 7.43 -1.89 10.02
N GLU A 54 8.40 -2.67 10.50
CA GLU A 54 8.22 -4.12 10.69
C GLU A 54 7.08 -4.41 11.68
N TRP A 55 7.03 -3.69 12.81
CA TRP A 55 5.94 -3.82 13.77
C TRP A 55 4.59 -3.41 13.18
N LYS A 56 4.56 -2.31 12.42
CA LYS A 56 3.36 -1.88 11.69
C LYS A 56 2.90 -2.95 10.71
N LEU A 57 3.80 -3.52 9.91
CA LEU A 57 3.50 -4.58 8.95
C LEU A 57 2.98 -5.84 9.66
N PHE A 58 3.58 -6.22 10.79
CA PHE A 58 3.12 -7.31 11.63
C PHE A 58 1.68 -7.08 12.12
N CYS A 59 1.40 -5.92 12.70
CA CYS A 59 0.05 -5.58 13.19
C CYS A 59 -0.99 -5.57 12.06
N ILE A 60 -0.63 -5.04 10.87
CA ILE A 60 -1.52 -5.05 9.70
C ILE A 60 -1.80 -6.48 9.24
N LYS A 61 -0.78 -7.33 9.20
CA LYS A 61 -0.92 -8.75 8.82
C LYS A 61 -1.83 -9.49 9.79
N GLU A 62 -1.55 -9.42 11.09
CA GLU A 62 -2.37 -10.08 12.12
C GLU A 62 -3.82 -9.60 12.07
N ARG A 63 -4.05 -8.29 12.02
CA ARG A 63 -5.39 -7.72 11.90
C ARG A 63 -6.14 -8.27 10.69
N ASN A 64 -5.48 -8.38 9.54
CA ASN A 64 -6.11 -8.90 8.32
C ASN A 64 -6.41 -10.41 8.44
N ILE A 65 -5.56 -11.19 9.11
CA ILE A 65 -5.80 -12.61 9.39
C ILE A 65 -7.04 -12.76 10.27
N TYR A 66 -7.12 -12.05 11.40
CA TYR A 66 -8.29 -12.10 12.26
C TYR A 66 -9.56 -11.60 11.57
N ALA A 67 -9.46 -10.53 10.77
CA ALA A 67 -10.59 -10.04 9.98
C ALA A 67 -11.09 -11.09 8.98
N THR A 68 -10.18 -11.86 8.37
CA THR A 68 -10.52 -12.95 7.45
C THR A 68 -11.13 -14.14 8.19
N LEU A 69 -10.55 -14.54 9.33
CA LEU A 69 -11.08 -15.63 10.17
C LEU A 69 -12.47 -15.30 10.71
N ASN A 70 -12.77 -14.03 10.97
CA ASN A 70 -14.10 -13.58 11.40
C ASN A 70 -15.18 -13.72 10.31
N LEU A 71 -14.81 -13.98 9.05
CA LEU A 71 -15.74 -14.32 7.96
C LEU A 71 -16.03 -15.83 7.90
N PHE A 72 -15.34 -16.64 8.68
CA PHE A 72 -15.47 -18.10 8.64
C PHE A 72 -16.58 -18.56 9.59
N GLU A 73 -17.23 -19.67 9.24
CA GLU A 73 -18.28 -20.27 10.05
C GLU A 73 -17.73 -21.50 10.79
N GLY A 74 -18.05 -21.65 12.07
CA GLY A 74 -17.69 -22.84 12.87
C GLY A 74 -17.07 -22.50 14.22
N ASP A 75 -16.90 -23.52 15.05
CA ASP A 75 -16.35 -23.41 16.41
C ASP A 75 -14.97 -24.08 16.49
N VAL A 76 -14.93 -25.42 16.39
CA VAL A 76 -13.67 -26.19 16.40
C VAL A 76 -13.06 -26.35 15.00
N THR A 77 -13.89 -26.53 13.98
CA THR A 77 -13.47 -26.58 12.58
C THR A 77 -14.05 -25.38 11.84
N LEU A 78 -13.17 -24.51 11.34
CA LEU A 78 -13.60 -23.35 10.56
C LEU A 78 -13.86 -23.76 9.11
N ARG A 79 -14.99 -23.32 8.59
CA ARG A 79 -15.40 -23.50 7.20
C ARG A 79 -15.56 -22.13 6.54
N CYS A 80 -15.07 -22.00 5.32
CA CYS A 80 -15.32 -20.84 4.49
C CYS A 80 -15.56 -21.25 3.03
N ASP A 81 -16.48 -20.56 2.37
CA ASP A 81 -16.65 -20.64 0.93
C ASP A 81 -15.91 -19.46 0.29
N CYS A 82 -14.98 -19.71 -0.64
CA CYS A 82 -14.19 -18.66 -1.28
C CYS A 82 -14.13 -18.81 -2.81
N TRP A 83 -13.98 -17.69 -3.50
CA TRP A 83 -13.76 -17.66 -4.94
C TRP A 83 -12.25 -17.70 -5.24
N TYR A 84 -11.83 -18.61 -6.11
CA TYR A 84 -10.44 -18.69 -6.57
C TYR A 84 -10.39 -19.00 -8.08
N PRO A 85 -9.33 -18.57 -8.78
CA PRO A 85 -9.13 -18.97 -10.18
C PRO A 85 -8.84 -20.46 -10.28
N THR A 86 -9.53 -21.18 -11.19
CA THR A 86 -9.31 -22.62 -11.43
C THR A 86 -7.83 -22.96 -11.73
N LYS A 87 -7.09 -22.03 -12.33
CA LYS A 87 -5.66 -22.20 -12.65
C LYS A 87 -4.76 -22.30 -11.42
N ASP A 88 -5.18 -21.71 -10.30
CA ASP A 88 -4.35 -21.60 -9.10
C ASP A 88 -4.73 -22.66 -8.04
N GLU A 89 -5.67 -23.57 -8.37
CA GLU A 89 -6.16 -24.62 -7.47
C GLU A 89 -5.03 -25.52 -6.96
N ASP A 90 -4.18 -26.02 -7.85
CA ASP A 90 -3.06 -26.90 -7.50
C ASP A 90 -2.06 -26.21 -6.56
N SER A 91 -1.84 -24.91 -6.78
CA SER A 91 -0.98 -24.09 -5.93
C SER A 91 -1.55 -23.98 -4.51
N ILE A 92 -2.85 -23.70 -4.41
CA ILE A 92 -3.55 -23.62 -3.11
C ILE A 92 -3.49 -24.97 -2.39
N ARG A 93 -3.79 -26.08 -3.08
CA ARG A 93 -3.73 -27.43 -2.48
C ARG A 93 -2.35 -27.76 -1.94
N ARG A 94 -1.28 -27.37 -2.65
CA ARG A 94 0.10 -27.56 -2.18
C ARG A 94 0.40 -26.74 -0.94
N VAL A 95 0.06 -25.45 -0.94
CA VAL A 95 0.30 -24.56 0.22
C VAL A 95 -0.45 -25.04 1.47
N LEU A 96 -1.66 -25.57 1.31
CA LEU A 96 -2.43 -26.16 2.42
C LEU A 96 -1.86 -27.49 2.91
N ALA A 97 -1.24 -28.28 2.03
CA ALA A 97 -0.63 -29.56 2.40
C ALA A 97 0.78 -29.39 2.99
N GLU A 98 1.52 -28.36 2.57
CA GLU A 98 2.89 -28.08 3.01
C GLU A 98 2.94 -27.31 4.34
N SER A 99 1.80 -26.86 4.87
CA SER A 99 1.78 -26.12 6.13
C SER A 99 2.22 -27.01 7.30
N ASP A 100 3.41 -26.74 7.84
CA ASP A 100 4.02 -27.41 9.02
C ASP A 100 3.29 -27.13 10.35
N TYR A 101 2.10 -26.52 10.28
CA TYR A 101 1.28 -26.21 11.43
C TYR A 101 0.32 -27.37 11.75
N PRO A 102 0.01 -27.62 13.03
CA PRO A 102 -0.86 -28.72 13.45
C PRO A 102 -2.32 -28.57 12.97
N ALA A 103 -2.68 -27.46 12.34
CA ALA A 103 -3.98 -27.23 11.74
C ALA A 103 -4.00 -27.76 10.30
N SER A 104 -4.60 -28.94 10.10
CA SER A 104 -4.83 -29.48 8.77
C SER A 104 -5.95 -28.68 8.09
N ALA A 105 -5.60 -27.92 7.05
CA ALA A 105 -6.56 -27.26 6.18
C ALA A 105 -6.70 -28.04 4.88
N MET A 106 -7.93 -28.25 4.42
CA MET A 106 -8.20 -29.01 3.19
C MET A 106 -9.12 -28.21 2.27
N LEU A 107 -8.74 -28.13 0.99
CA LEU A 107 -9.61 -27.57 -0.04
C LEU A 107 -10.63 -28.65 -0.48
N VAL A 108 -11.90 -28.38 -0.21
CA VAL A 108 -13.03 -29.23 -0.64
C VAL A 108 -13.72 -28.57 -1.82
N THR A 109 -13.64 -29.21 -2.99
CA THR A 109 -14.14 -28.64 -4.26
C THR A 109 -15.57 -29.05 -4.61
N ASP A 110 -16.10 -30.07 -3.94
CA ASP A 110 -17.28 -30.80 -4.43
C ASP A 110 -18.62 -30.34 -3.84
N ILE A 111 -18.69 -29.15 -3.23
CA ILE A 111 -19.91 -28.72 -2.53
C ILE A 111 -20.71 -27.69 -3.36
N ALA A 112 -21.59 -28.24 -4.20
CA ALA A 112 -22.82 -27.61 -4.70
C ALA A 112 -22.69 -26.38 -5.63
N LYS A 113 -23.82 -26.04 -6.28
CA LYS A 113 -23.96 -24.82 -7.08
C LYS A 113 -23.54 -23.60 -6.25
N PRO A 114 -22.72 -22.69 -6.81
CA PRO A 114 -22.26 -21.53 -6.07
C PRO A 114 -23.45 -20.69 -5.57
N ARG A 115 -23.32 -20.13 -4.37
CA ARG A 115 -24.29 -19.21 -3.73
C ARG A 115 -24.35 -17.82 -4.38
N GLY A 116 -24.08 -17.71 -5.67
CA GLY A 116 -24.08 -16.44 -6.39
C GLY A 116 -23.36 -16.51 -7.73
N ALA A 117 -23.40 -15.40 -8.47
CA ALA A 117 -22.60 -15.24 -9.67
C ALA A 117 -21.12 -15.10 -9.28
N PRO A 118 -20.20 -15.84 -9.94
CA PRO A 118 -18.77 -15.70 -9.70
C PRO A 118 -18.27 -14.28 -10.05
N PRO A 119 -17.26 -13.76 -9.32
CA PRO A 119 -16.65 -12.49 -9.66
C PRO A 119 -15.82 -12.60 -10.94
N THR A 120 -15.70 -11.49 -11.67
CA THR A 120 -14.84 -11.38 -12.85
C THR A 120 -13.42 -11.04 -12.44
N TYR A 121 -12.45 -11.84 -12.90
CA TYR A 121 -11.03 -11.60 -12.65
C TYR A 121 -10.26 -11.45 -13.97
N THR A 122 -9.70 -10.26 -14.18
CA THR A 122 -8.87 -9.95 -15.35
C THR A 122 -7.40 -9.92 -14.94
N LYS A 123 -6.59 -10.78 -15.56
CA LYS A 123 -5.13 -10.77 -15.35
C LYS A 123 -4.52 -9.56 -16.04
N THR A 124 -4.09 -8.56 -15.27
CA THR A 124 -3.39 -7.37 -15.76
C THR A 124 -1.88 -7.47 -15.54
N ASN A 125 -1.09 -6.86 -16.42
CA ASN A 125 0.34 -6.62 -16.21
C ASN A 125 0.59 -5.11 -16.00
N GLU A 126 1.84 -4.69 -15.78
CA GLU A 126 2.16 -3.27 -15.58
C GLU A 126 1.75 -2.37 -16.78
N PHE A 127 1.62 -2.96 -17.97
CA PHE A 127 1.22 -2.25 -19.19
C PHE A 127 -0.32 -2.14 -19.31
N THR A 128 -1.04 -3.25 -19.17
CA THR A 128 -2.48 -3.34 -19.36
C THR A 128 -3.28 -2.83 -18.17
N ALA A 129 -2.67 -2.69 -16.98
CA ALA A 129 -3.35 -2.21 -15.79
C ALA A 129 -4.04 -0.85 -16.00
N ALA A 130 -3.32 0.11 -16.60
CA ALA A 130 -3.88 1.45 -16.84
C ALA A 130 -5.08 1.43 -17.79
N PHE A 131 -4.99 0.67 -18.88
CA PHE A 131 -6.09 0.51 -19.84
C PHE A 131 -7.27 -0.24 -19.22
N GLN A 132 -7.01 -1.25 -18.39
CA GLN A 132 -8.06 -1.98 -17.70
C GLN A 132 -8.79 -1.09 -16.70
N ALA A 133 -8.07 -0.31 -15.90
CA ALA A 133 -8.68 0.63 -14.97
C ALA A 133 -9.55 1.67 -15.68
N LEU A 134 -9.12 2.15 -16.85
CA LEU A 134 -9.94 3.04 -17.67
C LEU A 134 -11.29 2.40 -18.01
N VAL A 135 -11.30 1.14 -18.44
CA VAL A 135 -12.55 0.40 -18.76
C VAL A 135 -13.36 0.10 -17.50
N ASP A 136 -12.70 -0.32 -16.42
CA ASP A 136 -13.36 -0.65 -15.15
C ASP A 136 -14.03 0.57 -14.51
N THR A 137 -13.58 1.80 -14.80
CA THR A 137 -14.27 3.02 -14.34
C THR A 137 -15.68 3.16 -14.91
N TYR A 138 -15.93 2.64 -16.11
CA TYR A 138 -17.27 2.62 -16.70
C TYR A 138 -18.11 1.47 -16.13
N GLY A 139 -17.49 0.31 -15.95
CA GLY A 139 -18.12 -0.83 -15.31
C GLY A 139 -17.30 -2.09 -15.45
N ILE A 140 -17.46 -2.99 -14.48
CA ILE A 140 -16.80 -4.30 -14.48
C ILE A 140 -17.59 -5.24 -15.41
N PRO A 141 -16.93 -5.94 -16.37
CA PRO A 141 -17.61 -6.87 -17.27
C PRO A 141 -18.23 -8.04 -16.50
N ARG A 142 -19.30 -8.62 -17.04
CA ARG A 142 -19.93 -9.81 -16.45
C ARG A 142 -18.99 -11.01 -16.55
N TYR A 143 -19.26 -12.01 -15.72
CA TYR A 143 -18.47 -13.23 -15.73
C TYR A 143 -18.50 -13.90 -17.11
N GLN A 144 -17.31 -14.24 -17.63
CA GLN A 144 -17.11 -14.79 -18.97
C GLN A 144 -17.55 -13.88 -20.13
N GLU A 145 -17.75 -12.59 -19.89
CA GLU A 145 -17.96 -11.61 -20.96
C GLU A 145 -16.64 -11.21 -21.62
N PHE A 146 -16.72 -10.71 -22.86
CA PHE A 146 -15.57 -10.19 -23.57
C PHE A 146 -15.01 -8.93 -22.87
N ASN A 147 -13.71 -8.91 -22.61
CA ASN A 147 -13.06 -7.77 -21.99
C ASN A 147 -12.74 -6.69 -23.04
N ALA A 148 -13.47 -5.57 -22.98
CA ALA A 148 -13.23 -4.41 -23.83
C ALA A 148 -11.83 -3.79 -23.65
N GLY A 149 -11.18 -3.97 -22.49
CA GLY A 149 -9.84 -3.45 -22.19
C GLY A 149 -8.78 -3.85 -23.22
N VAL A 150 -8.88 -5.05 -23.81
CA VAL A 150 -7.95 -5.51 -24.84
C VAL A 150 -8.06 -4.67 -26.11
N VAL A 151 -9.27 -4.30 -26.51
CA VAL A 151 -9.53 -3.47 -27.70
C VAL A 151 -9.19 -2.00 -27.40
N SER A 152 -9.44 -1.55 -26.17
CA SER A 152 -9.13 -0.19 -25.72
C SER A 152 -7.64 0.14 -25.80
N ILE A 153 -6.73 -0.83 -25.67
CA ILE A 153 -5.27 -0.59 -25.77
C ILE A 153 -4.90 0.12 -27.08
N ILE A 154 -5.54 -0.24 -28.20
CA ILE A 154 -5.23 0.31 -29.52
C ILE A 154 -6.22 1.42 -29.89
N THR A 155 -7.51 1.17 -29.67
CA THR A 155 -8.56 2.08 -30.15
C THR A 155 -8.60 3.38 -29.37
N PHE A 156 -8.32 3.38 -28.07
CA PHE A 156 -8.38 4.59 -27.25
C PHE A 156 -7.29 5.61 -27.63
N PRO A 157 -5.99 5.24 -27.70
CA PRO A 157 -4.96 6.18 -28.12
C PRO A 157 -5.12 6.60 -29.59
N PHE A 158 -5.57 5.69 -30.47
CA PHE A 158 -5.86 6.03 -31.86
C PHE A 158 -6.95 7.11 -32.00
N MET A 159 -8.06 6.96 -31.27
CA MET A 159 -9.13 7.96 -31.25
C MET A 159 -8.65 9.28 -30.64
N PHE A 160 -7.82 9.23 -29.60
CA PHE A 160 -7.19 10.42 -29.03
C PHE A 160 -6.32 11.15 -30.06
N GLY A 161 -5.48 10.42 -30.80
CA GLY A 161 -4.63 10.98 -31.85
C GLY A 161 -5.41 11.65 -32.99
N ILE A 162 -6.60 11.15 -33.34
CA ILE A 162 -7.48 11.83 -34.32
C ILE A 162 -8.00 13.16 -33.76
N MET A 163 -8.38 13.19 -32.48
CA MET A 163 -8.95 14.39 -31.83
C MET A 163 -7.88 15.44 -31.50
N TYR A 164 -6.67 15.02 -31.19
CA TYR A 164 -5.55 15.84 -30.74
C TYR A 164 -4.37 15.79 -31.75
N GLY A 165 -4.70 15.72 -33.04
CA GLY A 165 -3.78 15.45 -34.14
C GLY A 165 -2.87 16.61 -34.52
N ASP A 166 -1.94 16.96 -33.62
CA ASP A 166 -0.87 17.93 -33.87
C ASP A 166 0.50 17.28 -33.58
N VAL A 167 1.39 17.31 -34.57
CA VAL A 167 2.75 16.75 -34.46
C VAL A 167 3.57 17.43 -33.37
N GLY A 168 3.43 18.75 -33.19
CA GLY A 168 4.15 19.50 -32.15
C GLY A 168 3.71 19.08 -30.75
N HIS A 169 2.40 19.11 -30.49
CA HIS A 169 1.86 18.70 -29.21
C HIS A 169 2.06 17.20 -28.91
N GLY A 170 1.91 16.33 -29.92
CA GLY A 170 2.18 14.89 -29.79
C GLY A 170 3.64 14.60 -29.45
N THR A 171 4.59 15.35 -30.04
CA THR A 171 6.02 15.23 -29.69
C THR A 171 6.27 15.63 -28.24
N LEU A 172 5.61 16.70 -27.74
CA LEU A 172 5.73 17.12 -26.34
C LEU A 172 5.15 16.07 -25.37
N ILE A 173 3.99 15.50 -25.68
CA ILE A 173 3.38 14.42 -24.89
C ILE A 173 4.30 13.20 -24.85
N THR A 174 4.85 12.81 -26.00
CA THR A 174 5.80 11.68 -26.08
C THR A 174 7.06 11.94 -25.24
N CYS A 175 7.65 13.13 -25.32
CA CYS A 175 8.80 13.52 -24.50
C CYS A 175 8.46 13.48 -23.01
N PHE A 176 7.28 13.96 -22.61
CA PHE A 176 6.82 13.91 -21.23
C PHE A 176 6.60 12.47 -20.74
N ALA A 177 6.01 11.61 -21.57
CA ALA A 177 5.81 10.20 -21.26
C ALA A 177 7.15 9.45 -21.08
N LEU A 178 8.14 9.72 -21.94
CA LEU A 178 9.49 9.15 -21.82
C LEU A 178 10.23 9.64 -20.56
N TRP A 179 10.04 10.91 -20.20
CA TRP A 179 10.56 11.46 -18.95
C TRP A 179 9.92 10.78 -17.73
N ALA A 180 8.60 10.58 -17.73
CA ALA A 180 7.90 9.87 -16.67
C ALA A 180 8.34 8.40 -16.57
N LEU A 181 8.52 7.71 -17.70
CA LEU A 181 8.98 6.31 -17.74
C LEU A 181 10.39 6.16 -17.15
N SER A 182 11.28 7.11 -17.44
CA SER A 182 12.66 7.12 -16.93
C SER A 182 12.71 7.32 -15.41
N ASN A 183 11.77 8.10 -14.85
CA ASN A 183 11.66 8.35 -13.41
C ASN A 183 10.76 7.36 -12.66
N ALA A 184 10.07 6.47 -13.38
CA ALA A 184 9.06 5.58 -12.80
C ALA A 184 9.59 4.70 -11.65
N LYS A 185 10.84 4.25 -11.74
CA LYS A 185 11.48 3.44 -10.67
C LYS A 185 11.65 4.23 -9.37
N LYS A 186 11.93 5.53 -9.46
CA LYS A 186 12.11 6.41 -8.29
C LYS A 186 10.78 6.74 -7.64
N TRP A 187 9.74 6.93 -8.45
CA TRP A 187 8.42 7.34 -7.98
C TRP A 187 7.50 6.18 -7.59
N LYS A 188 7.90 4.92 -7.83
CA LYS A 188 7.08 3.74 -7.50
C LYS A 188 6.63 3.69 -6.04
N TYR A 189 7.44 4.24 -5.12
CA TYR A 189 7.17 4.28 -3.68
C TYR A 189 7.04 5.71 -3.14
N SER A 190 6.80 6.70 -4.00
CA SER A 190 6.59 8.08 -3.56
C SER A 190 5.21 8.22 -2.95
N ASP A 191 5.09 8.97 -1.85
CA ASP A 191 3.79 9.27 -1.20
C ASP A 191 2.97 10.33 -1.97
N ASP A 192 3.57 10.98 -2.97
CA ASP A 192 2.89 11.97 -3.80
C ASP A 192 1.93 11.29 -4.79
N GLY A 193 0.62 11.49 -4.59
CA GLY A 193 -0.44 10.92 -5.42
C GLY A 193 -0.34 11.31 -6.89
N MET A 194 0.22 12.48 -7.22
CA MET A 194 0.44 12.87 -8.62
C MET A 194 1.51 12.01 -9.28
N GLN A 195 2.61 11.76 -8.58
CA GLN A 195 3.70 10.92 -9.08
C GLN A 195 3.25 9.47 -9.23
N GLN A 196 2.48 8.94 -8.28
CA GLN A 196 1.89 7.60 -8.40
C GLN A 196 0.93 7.50 -9.60
N GLY A 197 0.09 8.51 -9.82
CA GLY A 197 -0.80 8.58 -10.97
C GLY A 197 -0.04 8.57 -12.30
N LEU A 198 1.05 9.35 -12.40
CA LEU A 198 1.92 9.35 -13.59
C LEU A 198 2.63 8.01 -13.80
N VAL A 199 3.10 7.37 -12.73
CA VAL A 199 3.68 6.01 -12.81
C VAL A 199 2.64 5.03 -13.33
N TYR A 200 1.40 5.12 -12.88
CA TYR A 200 0.33 4.24 -13.33
C TYR A 200 -0.03 4.48 -14.80
N ALA A 201 -0.19 5.74 -15.21
CA ALA A 201 -0.61 6.12 -16.56
C ALA A 201 0.52 6.14 -17.61
N ARG A 202 1.78 5.86 -17.23
CA ARG A 202 2.96 6.04 -18.10
C ARG A 202 2.85 5.39 -19.47
N TYR A 203 2.29 4.18 -19.56
CA TYR A 203 2.14 3.47 -20.82
C TYR A 203 0.96 3.98 -21.64
N LEU A 204 -0.09 4.46 -20.98
CA LEU A 204 -1.22 5.10 -21.64
C LEU A 204 -0.77 6.42 -22.29
N LEU A 205 -0.02 7.24 -21.57
CA LEU A 205 0.54 8.50 -22.10
C LEU A 205 1.54 8.28 -23.23
N LEU A 206 2.26 7.16 -23.24
CA LEU A 206 3.20 6.85 -24.31
C LEU A 206 2.51 6.47 -25.63
N PHE A 207 1.32 5.88 -25.54
CA PHE A 207 0.55 5.46 -26.72
C PHE A 207 -0.34 6.57 -27.29
N MET A 208 -0.65 7.58 -26.49
CA MET A 208 -1.40 8.80 -26.89
C MET A 208 -0.54 9.74 -27.73
#